data_AF-A0A7W9LG91-F1
#
_entry.id   AF-A0A7W9LG91-F1
#
_cell.length_a   1.000
_cell.length_b   1.000
_cell.length_c   1.000
_cell.angle_alpha   90.00
_cell.angle_beta   90.00
_cell.angle_gamma   90.00
#
_symmetry.space_group_name_H-M   'P 1'
#
loop_
_entity.id
_entity.type
_entity.pdbx_description
1 polymer ?
#
loop_
_entity_poly.entity_id
_entity_poly.type
_entity_poly.pdbx_seq_one_letter_code
_entity_poly.pdbx_strand_id
1 'polypeptide(L)'
;MDKAARHLLNSRTGPSWFSDSLRDHADRPISGFSHGTGGMGWALGLAGELLAEDAYVRAGIEAIRYEQESFDPGTGAFAELRDHSAFDLPADAPPTTFWCYGAMGIGLSRVLAARWLPGPLARAEVDAALTVTRAHGFGRSQCLCHGDFGNLELLLQAATLRNDPGLRAEAVGLAHASAARREWACGTVSEVQVPGLMTGLAGIGYGMLRAARPDRVPAVIALERPGHPHPVSALPLAPDADTSPAM
;
A
#
# COMPACT_ATOMS: atom_id res chain seq x y z
N MET A 1 -14.37 -15.28 -9.55
CA MET A 1 -14.15 -13.86 -9.23
C MET A 1 -15.41 -13.27 -8.60
N ASP A 2 -16.55 -13.28 -9.29
CA ASP A 2 -17.85 -12.78 -8.78
C ASP A 2 -18.23 -13.29 -7.38
N LYS A 3 -18.21 -14.62 -7.13
CA LYS A 3 -18.51 -15.17 -5.79
C LYS A 3 -17.65 -14.58 -4.67
N ALA A 4 -16.36 -14.33 -4.92
CA ALA A 4 -15.44 -13.78 -3.94
C ALA A 4 -15.68 -12.27 -3.72
N ALA A 5 -15.89 -11.51 -4.80
CA ALA A 5 -16.23 -10.09 -4.72
C ALA A 5 -17.56 -9.86 -3.98
N ARG A 6 -18.57 -10.68 -4.27
CA ARG A 6 -19.86 -10.65 -3.56
C ARG A 6 -19.70 -11.01 -2.09
N HIS A 7 -18.90 -12.02 -1.76
CA HIS A 7 -18.63 -12.36 -0.36
C HIS A 7 -17.99 -11.18 0.37
N LEU A 8 -16.93 -10.60 -0.21
CA LEU A 8 -16.25 -9.43 0.35
C LEU A 8 -17.18 -8.23 0.54
N LEU A 9 -18.02 -7.92 -0.46
CA LEU A 9 -19.02 -6.85 -0.35
C LEU A 9 -20.02 -7.13 0.79
N ASN A 10 -20.47 -8.39 0.93
CA ASN A 10 -21.50 -8.76 1.90
C ASN A 10 -20.96 -8.90 3.33
N SER A 11 -19.65 -9.10 3.50
CA SER A 11 -19.01 -9.26 4.81
C SER A 11 -18.59 -7.93 5.47
N ARG A 12 -18.94 -6.78 4.86
CA ARG A 12 -18.57 -5.45 5.37
C ARG A 12 -19.37 -5.06 6.61
N THR A 13 -18.76 -4.27 7.47
CA THR A 13 -19.40 -3.53 8.57
C THR A 13 -19.40 -2.05 8.22
N GLY A 14 -20.49 -1.57 7.63
CA GLY A 14 -20.51 -0.24 7.01
C GLY A 14 -19.60 -0.20 5.76
N PRO A 15 -18.72 0.79 5.59
CA PRO A 15 -17.79 0.86 4.46
C PRO A 15 -16.50 0.04 4.66
N SER A 16 -16.34 -0.71 5.75
CA SER A 16 -15.05 -1.35 6.11
C SER A 16 -15.21 -2.78 6.63
N TRP A 17 -14.10 -3.42 7.06
CA TRP A 17 -14.08 -4.81 7.52
C TRP A 17 -13.25 -4.97 8.79
N PHE A 18 -13.75 -5.78 9.72
CA PHE A 18 -12.92 -6.32 10.79
C PHE A 18 -12.11 -7.49 10.24
N SER A 19 -10.79 -7.42 10.39
CA SER A 19 -9.95 -8.60 10.18
C SER A 19 -10.15 -9.53 11.37
N ASP A 20 -10.59 -10.76 11.13
CA ASP A 20 -10.79 -11.75 12.21
C ASP A 20 -9.51 -11.98 13.03
N SER A 21 -8.35 -11.93 12.38
CA SER A 21 -7.05 -12.06 13.05
C SER A 21 -6.67 -10.90 13.97
N LEU A 22 -7.37 -9.77 13.87
CA LEU A 22 -7.08 -8.53 14.60
C LEU A 22 -8.29 -8.00 15.37
N ARG A 23 -9.38 -8.77 15.41
CA ARG A 23 -10.65 -8.38 16.04
C ARG A 23 -10.48 -8.04 17.52
N ASP A 24 -9.58 -8.75 18.21
CA ASP A 24 -9.31 -8.54 19.64
C ASP A 24 -8.29 -7.42 19.91
N HIS A 25 -7.74 -6.79 18.87
CA HIS A 25 -6.65 -5.80 18.97
C HIS A 25 -7.01 -4.44 18.35
N ALA A 26 -8.28 -4.25 17.96
CA ALA A 26 -8.77 -3.00 17.39
C ALA A 26 -10.28 -2.84 17.62
N ASP A 27 -10.67 -1.71 18.22
CA ASP A 27 -12.09 -1.36 18.43
C ASP A 27 -12.78 -0.88 17.14
N ARG A 28 -12.00 -0.63 16.08
CA ARG A 28 -12.49 -0.19 14.77
C ARG A 28 -11.74 -0.90 13.63
N PRO A 29 -12.35 -1.03 12.45
CA PRO A 29 -11.68 -1.52 11.24
C PRO A 29 -10.38 -0.77 10.96
N ILE A 30 -9.29 -1.52 10.80
CA ILE A 30 -7.94 -0.97 10.67
C ILE A 30 -7.64 -0.49 9.24
N SER A 31 -6.61 0.35 9.14
CA SER A 31 -6.06 0.85 7.87
C SER A 31 -4.93 -0.06 7.35
N GLY A 32 -4.66 -0.02 6.04
CA GLY A 32 -3.55 -0.76 5.42
C GLY A 32 -3.96 -1.65 4.25
N PHE A 33 -2.97 -2.32 3.63
CA PHE A 33 -3.18 -3.09 2.41
C PHE A 33 -3.50 -4.58 2.65
N SER A 34 -2.85 -5.23 3.61
CA SER A 34 -3.02 -6.69 3.81
C SER A 34 -4.31 -7.04 4.55
N HIS A 35 -4.54 -6.34 5.67
CA HIS A 35 -5.66 -6.61 6.59
C HIS A 35 -6.59 -5.41 6.75
N GLY A 36 -6.28 -4.31 6.07
CA GLY A 36 -6.94 -3.03 6.24
C GLY A 36 -7.95 -2.71 5.16
N THR A 37 -8.71 -1.66 5.43
CA THR A 37 -9.80 -1.19 4.58
C THR A 37 -9.31 -0.78 3.18
N GLY A 38 -8.12 -0.16 3.07
CA GLY A 38 -7.56 0.27 1.80
C GLY A 38 -7.32 -0.86 0.79
N GLY A 39 -6.77 -1.99 1.24
CA GLY A 39 -6.54 -3.15 0.37
C GLY A 39 -7.82 -3.85 -0.06
N MET A 40 -8.79 -3.99 0.85
CA MET A 40 -10.10 -4.58 0.53
C MET A 40 -10.92 -3.69 -0.40
N GLY A 41 -10.87 -2.37 -0.19
CA GLY A 41 -11.49 -1.37 -1.06
C GLY A 41 -10.89 -1.41 -2.47
N TRP A 42 -9.56 -1.47 -2.58
CA TRP A 42 -8.88 -1.65 -3.86
C TRP A 42 -9.31 -2.95 -4.56
N ALA A 43 -9.39 -4.07 -3.84
CA ALA A 43 -9.77 -5.36 -4.40
C ALA A 43 -11.20 -5.36 -4.95
N LEU A 44 -12.14 -4.69 -4.26
CA LEU A 44 -13.51 -4.49 -4.77
C LEU A 44 -13.54 -3.59 -6.00
N GLY A 45 -12.79 -2.49 -6.00
CA GLY A 45 -12.66 -1.62 -7.18
C GLY A 45 -12.18 -2.40 -8.41
N LEU A 46 -11.12 -3.19 -8.23
CA LEU A 46 -10.58 -4.03 -9.29
C LEU A 46 -11.59 -5.09 -9.77
N ALA A 47 -12.32 -5.71 -8.84
CA ALA A 47 -13.36 -6.68 -9.19
C ALA A 47 -14.50 -6.02 -9.99
N GLY A 48 -14.90 -4.80 -9.62
CA GLY A 48 -15.90 -4.03 -10.35
C GLY A 48 -15.49 -3.71 -11.77
N GLU A 49 -14.23 -3.32 -11.98
CA GLU A 49 -13.69 -3.09 -13.34
C GLU A 49 -13.68 -4.38 -14.17
N LEU A 50 -13.16 -5.49 -13.61
CA LEU A 50 -13.04 -6.76 -14.32
C LEU A 50 -14.38 -7.44 -14.61
N LEU A 51 -15.41 -7.18 -13.80
CA LEU A 51 -16.74 -7.77 -13.92
C LEU A 51 -17.77 -6.81 -14.52
N ALA A 52 -17.37 -5.56 -14.82
CA ALA A 52 -18.26 -4.48 -15.23
C ALA A 52 -19.44 -4.26 -14.26
N GLU A 53 -19.14 -4.23 -12.96
CA GLU A 53 -20.14 -4.09 -11.89
C GLU A 53 -19.88 -2.87 -11.00
N ASP A 54 -20.64 -1.80 -11.26
CA ASP A 54 -20.49 -0.48 -10.60
C ASP A 54 -20.67 -0.54 -9.08
N ALA A 55 -21.48 -1.49 -8.57
CA ALA A 55 -21.67 -1.65 -7.14
C ALA A 55 -20.35 -1.97 -6.41
N TYR A 56 -19.46 -2.74 -7.03
CA TYR A 56 -18.15 -3.06 -6.45
C TYR A 56 -17.20 -1.87 -6.52
N VAL A 57 -17.19 -1.11 -7.62
CA VAL A 57 -16.39 0.12 -7.73
C VAL A 57 -16.81 1.13 -6.66
N ARG A 58 -18.11 1.36 -6.51
CA ARG A 58 -18.66 2.28 -5.51
C ARG A 58 -18.29 1.86 -4.08
N ALA A 59 -18.44 0.57 -3.76
CA ALA A 59 -18.06 0.04 -2.46
C ALA A 59 -16.55 0.18 -2.19
N GLY A 60 -15.71 -0.01 -3.20
CA GLY A 60 -14.26 0.23 -3.09
C GLY A 60 -13.92 1.69 -2.79
N ILE A 61 -14.60 2.63 -3.45
CA ILE A 61 -14.44 4.08 -3.18
C ILE A 61 -14.94 4.44 -1.77
N GLU A 62 -16.09 3.89 -1.34
CA GLU A 62 -16.62 4.07 0.02
C GLU A 62 -15.63 3.61 1.09
N ALA A 63 -15.02 2.44 0.89
CA ALA A 63 -14.02 1.88 1.78
C ALA A 63 -12.77 2.77 1.90
N ILE A 64 -12.25 3.22 0.75
CA ILE A 64 -11.10 4.12 0.74
C ILE A 64 -11.45 5.41 1.47
N ARG A 65 -12.62 6.02 1.21
CA ARG A 65 -13.10 7.23 1.89
C ARG A 65 -13.20 7.08 3.41
N TYR A 66 -13.68 5.94 3.89
CA TYR A 66 -13.68 5.64 5.32
C TYR A 66 -12.26 5.66 5.90
N GLU A 67 -11.30 5.05 5.21
CA GLU A 67 -9.90 5.06 5.64
C GLU A 67 -9.31 6.49 5.62
N GLN A 68 -9.78 7.38 4.75
CA GLN A 68 -9.37 8.80 4.73
C GLN A 68 -9.77 9.56 5.99
N GLU A 69 -10.78 9.11 6.75
CA GLU A 69 -11.11 9.72 8.04
C GLU A 69 -9.97 9.60 9.06
N SER A 70 -9.04 8.65 8.84
CA SER A 70 -7.82 8.52 9.63
C SER A 70 -6.68 9.44 9.17
N PHE A 71 -6.78 10.07 8.00
CA PHE A 71 -5.73 10.93 7.48
C PHE A 71 -5.80 12.32 8.12
N ASP A 72 -4.70 12.77 8.70
CA ASP A 72 -4.52 14.13 9.19
C ASP A 72 -3.68 14.94 8.18
N PRO A 73 -4.29 15.89 7.43
CA PRO A 73 -3.57 16.73 6.49
C PRO A 73 -2.52 17.64 7.14
N GLY A 74 -2.67 17.97 8.43
CA GLY A 74 -1.76 18.85 9.17
C GLY A 74 -0.44 18.17 9.50
N THR A 75 -0.47 16.89 9.82
CA THR A 75 0.73 16.08 10.09
C THR A 75 1.19 15.27 8.89
N GLY A 76 0.35 15.11 7.86
CA GLY A 76 0.64 14.24 6.72
C GLY A 76 0.72 12.77 7.12
N ALA A 77 0.04 12.39 8.21
CA ALA A 77 0.08 11.06 8.77
C ALA A 77 -1.31 10.42 8.75
N PHE A 78 -1.34 9.09 8.69
CA PHE A 78 -2.54 8.32 8.96
C PHE A 78 -2.54 7.96 10.43
N ALA A 79 -3.61 8.30 11.14
CA ALA A 79 -3.84 7.90 12.51
C ALA A 79 -3.77 6.37 12.59
N GLU A 80 -2.94 5.86 13.48
CA GLU A 80 -2.83 4.45 13.73
C GLU A 80 -4.08 4.00 14.50
N LEU A 81 -4.96 3.26 13.84
CA LEU A 81 -6.24 2.82 14.42
C LEU A 81 -6.12 1.52 15.25
N ARG A 82 -4.90 1.02 15.44
CA ARG A 82 -4.62 -0.14 16.28
C ARG A 82 -4.44 0.31 17.73
N ASP A 83 -4.81 -0.56 18.66
CA ASP A 83 -4.52 -0.32 20.06
C ASP A 83 -3.00 -0.34 20.29
N HIS A 84 -2.42 0.83 20.52
CA HIS A 84 -0.99 0.98 20.86
C HIS A 84 -0.61 0.25 22.15
N SER A 85 -1.58 0.02 23.06
CA SER A 85 -1.35 -0.69 24.32
C SER A 85 -1.17 -2.20 24.10
N ALA A 86 -1.68 -2.75 23.00
CA ALA A 86 -1.48 -4.17 22.68
C ALA A 86 -0.06 -4.51 22.20
N PHE A 87 0.76 -3.51 21.87
CA PHE A 87 2.12 -3.69 21.34
C PHE A 87 3.21 -2.93 22.13
N ASP A 88 2.88 -2.37 23.31
CA ASP A 88 3.80 -1.60 24.17
C ASP A 88 4.61 -0.54 23.41
N LEU A 89 4.00 0.14 22.45
CA LEU A 89 4.69 1.17 21.67
C LEU A 89 4.71 2.51 22.42
N PRO A 90 5.86 3.19 22.52
CA PRO A 90 5.93 4.55 23.04
C PRO A 90 5.00 5.50 22.28
N ALA A 91 4.45 6.50 22.98
CA ALA A 91 3.57 7.51 22.36
C ALA A 91 4.26 8.34 21.26
N ASP A 92 5.61 8.38 21.27
CA ASP A 92 6.47 9.05 20.29
C ASP A 92 7.10 8.07 19.27
N ALA A 93 6.62 6.83 19.18
CA ALA A 93 7.10 5.89 18.20
C ALA A 93 6.97 6.46 16.78
N PRO A 94 7.96 6.23 15.90
CA PRO A 94 7.89 6.71 14.53
C PRO A 94 6.69 6.08 13.80
N PRO A 95 6.09 6.77 12.81
CA PRO A 95 4.97 6.23 12.05
C PRO A 95 5.31 4.88 11.41
N THR A 96 4.35 3.95 11.42
CA THR A 96 4.53 2.66 10.77
C THR A 96 4.57 2.83 9.24
N THR A 97 5.54 2.19 8.59
CA THR A 97 5.73 2.22 7.13
C THR A 97 5.53 0.86 6.47
N PHE A 98 4.77 -0.08 7.05
CA PHE A 98 4.73 -1.44 6.51
C PHE A 98 3.68 -1.60 5.40
N TRP A 99 3.82 -2.68 4.62
CA TRP A 99 2.85 -3.06 3.59
C TRP A 99 1.56 -3.56 4.24
N CYS A 100 1.70 -4.41 5.27
CA CYS A 100 0.58 -5.02 5.95
C CYS A 100 -0.31 -4.00 6.65
N TYR A 101 0.31 -3.00 7.28
CA TYR A 101 -0.32 -1.84 7.92
C TYR A 101 0.66 -0.66 7.96
N GLY A 102 0.16 0.56 7.82
CA GLY A 102 0.96 1.78 7.86
C GLY A 102 1.04 2.54 6.53
N ALA A 103 1.80 3.63 6.54
CA ALA A 103 1.82 4.64 5.48
C ALA A 103 2.12 4.05 4.10
N MET A 104 3.03 3.07 4.01
CA MET A 104 3.37 2.46 2.74
C MET A 104 2.18 1.68 2.14
N GLY A 105 1.57 0.77 2.90
CA GLY A 105 0.42 -0.01 2.43
C GLY A 105 -0.78 0.87 2.07
N ILE A 106 -1.02 1.92 2.86
CA ILE A 106 -2.08 2.89 2.56
C ILE A 106 -1.77 3.64 1.27
N GLY A 107 -0.57 4.20 1.11
CA GLY A 107 -0.14 4.86 -0.12
C GLY A 107 -0.22 3.96 -1.35
N LEU A 108 0.17 2.69 -1.20
CA LEU A 108 0.09 1.71 -2.29
C LEU A 108 -1.37 1.49 -2.73
N SER A 109 -2.30 1.36 -1.78
CA SER A 109 -3.73 1.26 -2.12
C SER A 109 -4.23 2.46 -2.93
N ARG A 110 -3.77 3.68 -2.60
CA ARG A 110 -4.15 4.90 -3.33
C ARG A 110 -3.57 4.95 -4.71
N VAL A 111 -2.30 4.58 -4.88
CA VAL A 111 -1.68 4.49 -6.21
C VAL A 111 -2.44 3.50 -7.08
N LEU A 112 -2.76 2.32 -6.56
CA LEU A 112 -3.44 1.28 -7.33
C LEU A 112 -4.91 1.61 -7.64
N ALA A 113 -5.57 2.35 -6.76
CA ALA A 113 -6.95 2.80 -6.90
C ALA A 113 -7.09 4.17 -7.59
N ALA A 114 -6.00 4.85 -7.94
CA ALA A 114 -6.00 6.22 -8.46
C ALA A 114 -6.92 6.43 -9.66
N ARG A 115 -7.16 5.39 -10.46
CA ARG A 115 -8.06 5.40 -11.62
C ARG A 115 -9.55 5.55 -11.25
N TRP A 116 -9.95 5.21 -10.03
CA TRP A 116 -11.33 5.30 -9.53
C TRP A 116 -11.53 6.42 -8.50
N LEU A 117 -10.45 6.99 -7.98
CA LEU A 117 -10.49 8.00 -6.93
C LEU A 117 -10.44 9.43 -7.50
N PRO A 118 -11.00 10.42 -6.78
CA PRO A 118 -10.78 11.83 -7.11
C PRO A 118 -9.30 12.18 -7.08
N GLY A 119 -8.80 12.77 -8.18
CA GLY A 119 -7.38 13.06 -8.40
C GLY A 119 -6.67 13.80 -7.25
N PRO A 120 -7.20 14.94 -6.74
CA PRO A 120 -6.51 15.74 -5.72
C PRO A 120 -6.31 15.00 -4.39
N LEU A 121 -7.31 14.27 -3.92
CA LEU A 121 -7.26 13.56 -2.63
C LEU A 121 -6.30 12.37 -2.68
N ALA A 122 -6.37 11.57 -3.75
CA ALA A 122 -5.44 10.47 -3.94
C ALA A 122 -3.99 10.96 -4.03
N ARG A 123 -3.74 12.13 -4.65
CA ARG A 123 -2.39 12.70 -4.75
C ARG A 123 -1.81 13.11 -3.40
N ALA A 124 -2.56 13.84 -2.57
CA ALA A 124 -2.10 14.29 -1.26
C ALA A 124 -1.71 13.11 -0.34
N GLU A 125 -2.52 12.06 -0.31
CA GLU A 125 -2.25 10.86 0.50
C GLU A 125 -1.07 10.04 -0.02
N VAL A 126 -0.87 9.97 -1.34
CA VAL A 126 0.34 9.35 -1.92
C VAL A 126 1.59 10.15 -1.58
N ASP A 127 1.53 11.49 -1.63
CA ASP A 127 2.66 12.36 -1.26
C ASP A 127 3.01 12.24 0.23
N ALA A 128 2.00 12.20 1.09
CA ALA A 128 2.16 11.94 2.51
C ALA A 128 2.81 10.57 2.77
N ALA A 129 2.28 9.51 2.15
CA ALA A 129 2.82 8.17 2.27
C ALA A 129 4.28 8.08 1.77
N LEU A 130 4.62 8.72 0.65
CA LEU A 130 5.98 8.80 0.14
C LEU A 130 6.91 9.51 1.13
N THR A 131 6.46 10.63 1.70
CA THR A 131 7.23 11.42 2.68
C THR A 131 7.56 10.59 3.93
N VAL A 132 6.55 9.96 4.53
CA VAL A 132 6.72 9.10 5.71
C VAL A 132 7.59 7.88 5.40
N THR A 133 7.37 7.25 4.25
CA THR A 133 8.16 6.07 3.82
C THR A 133 9.63 6.43 3.59
N ARG A 134 9.94 7.60 3.01
CA ARG A 134 11.32 8.07 2.87
C ARG A 134 11.99 8.31 4.22
N ALA A 135 11.27 8.93 5.16
CA ALA A 135 11.82 9.29 6.47
C ALA A 135 12.03 8.08 7.39
N HIS A 136 11.17 7.07 7.32
CA HIS A 136 11.11 6.00 8.34
C HIS A 136 11.09 4.58 7.77
N GLY A 137 11.14 4.41 6.45
CA GLY A 137 10.94 3.12 5.79
C GLY A 137 12.19 2.28 5.55
N PHE A 138 13.39 2.81 5.76
CA PHE A 138 14.62 2.17 5.30
C PHE A 138 15.63 1.92 6.42
N GLY A 139 16.46 0.90 6.24
CA GLY A 139 17.60 0.60 7.12
C GLY A 139 17.32 -0.42 8.22
N ARG A 140 16.14 -1.05 8.23
CA ARG A 140 15.77 -2.12 9.17
C ARG A 140 15.84 -3.48 8.46
N SER A 141 14.78 -4.27 8.49
CA SER A 141 14.69 -5.50 7.69
C SER A 141 14.66 -5.19 6.19
N GLN A 142 15.00 -6.17 5.36
CA GLN A 142 14.92 -6.09 3.90
C GLN A 142 13.71 -6.84 3.33
N CYS A 143 12.82 -7.36 4.18
CA CYS A 143 11.71 -8.17 3.69
C CYS A 143 10.64 -7.36 2.93
N LEU A 144 9.71 -8.06 2.27
CA LEU A 144 8.64 -7.44 1.49
C LEU A 144 7.49 -6.91 2.36
N CYS A 145 7.21 -7.53 3.51
CA CYS A 145 6.07 -7.19 4.34
C CYS A 145 6.28 -5.88 5.13
N HIS A 146 7.47 -5.70 5.70
CA HIS A 146 7.79 -4.60 6.62
C HIS A 146 9.29 -4.28 6.60
N GLY A 147 9.85 -4.20 5.39
CA GLY A 147 11.26 -3.91 5.17
C GLY A 147 11.50 -3.08 3.91
N ASP A 148 12.78 -2.79 3.67
CA ASP A 148 13.23 -1.90 2.60
C ASP A 148 12.63 -2.26 1.24
N PHE A 149 12.68 -3.54 0.84
CA PHE A 149 12.18 -3.96 -0.47
C PHE A 149 10.66 -3.91 -0.59
N GLY A 150 9.93 -4.03 0.51
CA GLY A 150 8.51 -3.68 0.53
C GLY A 150 8.31 -2.19 0.27
N ASN A 151 9.07 -1.36 0.99
CA ASN A 151 8.92 0.10 0.98
C ASN A 151 9.29 0.76 -0.35
N LEU A 152 10.24 0.16 -1.07
CA LEU A 152 10.57 0.54 -2.44
C LEU A 152 9.38 0.47 -3.40
N GLU A 153 8.45 -0.46 -3.20
CA GLU A 153 7.36 -0.67 -4.16
C GLU A 153 6.45 0.55 -4.27
N LEU A 154 6.21 1.27 -3.17
CA LEU A 154 5.43 2.51 -3.23
C LEU A 154 6.10 3.54 -4.15
N LEU A 155 7.42 3.72 -4.05
CA LEU A 155 8.15 4.66 -4.90
C LEU A 155 8.11 4.21 -6.37
N LEU A 156 8.27 2.92 -6.64
CA LEU A 156 8.21 2.36 -8.00
C LEU A 156 6.83 2.53 -8.64
N GLN A 157 5.76 2.26 -7.88
CA GLN A 157 4.38 2.39 -8.36
C GLN A 157 4.00 3.87 -8.55
N ALA A 158 4.39 4.74 -7.61
CA ALA A 158 4.16 6.19 -7.74
C ALA A 158 4.95 6.78 -8.93
N ALA A 159 6.20 6.34 -9.15
CA ALA A 159 6.99 6.76 -10.31
C ALA A 159 6.31 6.35 -11.62
N THR A 160 5.73 5.14 -11.65
CA THR A 160 4.99 4.65 -12.82
C THR A 160 3.72 5.46 -13.04
N LEU A 161 2.92 5.69 -11.98
CA LEU A 161 1.69 6.49 -12.05
C LEU A 161 1.94 7.91 -12.56
N ARG A 162 3.06 8.51 -12.16
CA ARG A 162 3.41 9.91 -12.46
C ARG A 162 4.28 10.07 -13.70
N ASN A 163 4.73 8.98 -14.33
CA ASN A 163 5.80 8.99 -15.33
C ASN A 163 7.03 9.78 -14.85
N ASP A 164 7.45 9.57 -13.59
CA ASP A 164 8.51 10.33 -12.93
C ASP A 164 9.84 9.54 -12.94
N PRO A 165 10.79 9.86 -13.84
CA PRO A 165 12.08 9.19 -13.89
C PRO A 165 12.98 9.51 -12.68
N GLY A 166 12.78 10.66 -12.03
CA GLY A 166 13.54 11.05 -10.84
C GLY A 166 13.18 10.19 -9.64
N LEU A 167 11.87 10.01 -9.39
CA LEU A 167 11.37 9.10 -8.35
C LEU A 167 11.80 7.65 -8.61
N ARG A 168 11.84 7.24 -9.88
CA ARG A 168 12.35 5.92 -10.26
C ARG A 168 13.84 5.77 -9.95
N ALA A 169 14.65 6.78 -10.27
CA ALA A 169 16.08 6.77 -9.97
C ALA A 169 16.34 6.76 -8.45
N GLU A 170 15.54 7.48 -7.68
CA GLU A 170 15.57 7.45 -6.21
C GLU A 170 15.32 6.04 -5.66
N ALA A 171 14.25 5.37 -6.13
CA ALA A 171 13.94 3.99 -5.73
C ALA A 171 15.09 3.03 -6.04
N VAL A 172 15.73 3.17 -7.22
CA VAL A 172 16.91 2.37 -7.58
C VAL A 172 18.09 2.66 -6.66
N GLY A 173 18.34 3.93 -6.31
CA GLY A 173 19.39 4.30 -5.37
C GLY A 173 19.19 3.69 -3.98
N LEU A 174 17.96 3.73 -3.46
CA LEU A 174 17.60 3.11 -2.19
C LEU A 174 17.71 1.57 -2.23
N ALA A 175 17.37 0.94 -3.36
CA ALA A 175 17.58 -0.49 -3.56
C ALA A 175 19.06 -0.88 -3.50
N HIS A 176 19.93 -0.08 -4.15
CA HIS A 176 21.37 -0.28 -4.08
C HIS A 176 21.91 -0.09 -2.65
N ALA A 177 21.48 0.95 -1.94
CA ALA A 177 21.87 1.19 -0.56
C ALA A 177 21.44 0.02 0.35
N SER A 178 20.23 -0.51 0.18
CA SER A 178 19.76 -1.68 0.91
C SER A 178 20.61 -2.91 0.61
N ALA A 179 20.83 -3.21 -0.68
CA ALA A 179 21.63 -4.37 -1.10
C ALA A 179 23.09 -4.30 -0.63
N ALA A 180 23.63 -3.10 -0.43
CA ALA A 180 24.99 -2.89 0.05
C ALA A 180 25.20 -3.25 1.53
N ARG A 181 24.13 -3.45 2.33
CA ARG A 181 24.24 -3.79 3.76
C ARG A 181 24.78 -5.20 4.01
N ARG A 182 24.80 -6.09 3.00
CA ARG A 182 25.35 -7.47 2.97
C ARG A 182 24.79 -8.48 3.99
N GLU A 183 24.25 -8.02 5.11
CA GLU A 183 23.49 -8.82 6.08
C GLU A 183 22.03 -8.87 5.63
N TRP A 184 21.58 -10.04 5.17
CA TRP A 184 20.21 -10.24 4.69
C TRP A 184 19.22 -10.28 5.86
N ALA A 185 18.86 -9.11 6.36
CA ALA A 185 17.99 -8.94 7.52
C ALA A 185 16.55 -9.34 7.17
N CYS A 186 16.15 -10.53 7.63
CA CYS A 186 14.79 -11.01 7.48
C CYS A 186 13.83 -10.29 8.44
N GLY A 187 12.55 -10.23 8.10
CA GLY A 187 11.50 -9.60 8.90
C GLY A 187 11.02 -10.45 10.08
N THR A 188 11.86 -11.31 10.63
CA THR A 188 11.53 -12.17 11.78
C THR A 188 11.99 -11.53 13.08
N VAL A 189 11.47 -12.03 14.20
CA VAL A 189 12.06 -11.74 15.51
C VAL A 189 13.54 -12.16 15.48
N SER A 190 14.43 -11.27 15.91
CA SER A 190 15.90 -11.45 15.89
C SER A 190 16.55 -11.60 14.50
N GLU A 191 15.86 -11.21 13.42
CA GLU A 191 16.42 -11.14 12.04
C GLU A 191 17.01 -12.45 11.49
N VAL A 192 16.64 -13.58 12.08
CA VAL A 192 17.05 -14.93 11.65
C VAL A 192 16.66 -15.16 10.18
N GLN A 193 17.62 -15.66 9.40
CA GLN A 193 17.38 -15.97 8.00
C GLN A 193 16.36 -17.10 7.85
N VAL A 194 15.26 -16.81 7.16
CA VAL A 194 14.19 -17.77 6.84
C VAL A 194 13.91 -17.76 5.34
N PRO A 195 13.45 -18.86 4.74
CA PRO A 195 13.29 -18.95 3.28
C PRO A 195 12.01 -18.26 2.74
N GLY A 196 11.21 -17.61 3.59
CA GLY A 196 9.89 -17.10 3.23
C GLY A 196 9.88 -15.95 2.21
N LEU A 197 8.76 -15.80 1.48
CA LEU A 197 8.57 -14.71 0.52
C LEU A 197 8.29 -13.36 1.21
N MET A 198 7.40 -13.31 2.19
CA MET A 198 7.00 -12.01 2.76
C MET A 198 8.02 -11.47 3.78
N THR A 199 8.63 -12.36 4.56
CA THR A 199 9.50 -12.01 5.69
C THR A 199 10.92 -12.55 5.55
N GLY A 200 11.26 -13.24 4.47
CA GLY A 200 12.49 -14.01 4.35
C GLY A 200 13.35 -13.72 3.12
N LEU A 201 14.38 -14.55 2.94
CA LEU A 201 15.37 -14.48 1.86
C LEU A 201 14.76 -14.52 0.47
N ALA A 202 13.70 -15.31 0.25
CA ALA A 202 13.03 -15.35 -1.05
C ALA A 202 12.41 -13.99 -1.39
N GLY A 203 11.86 -13.30 -0.39
CA GLY A 203 11.36 -11.93 -0.52
C GLY A 203 12.42 -10.90 -0.85
N ILE A 204 13.56 -11.00 -0.15
CA ILE A 204 14.72 -10.12 -0.38
C ILE A 204 15.22 -10.29 -1.82
N GLY A 205 15.43 -11.53 -2.25
CA GLY A 205 15.84 -11.83 -3.63
C GLY A 205 14.81 -11.36 -4.66
N TYR A 206 13.52 -11.57 -4.40
CA TYR A 206 12.44 -11.07 -5.26
C TYR A 206 12.44 -9.54 -5.36
N GLY A 207 12.60 -8.86 -4.22
CA GLY A 207 12.67 -7.40 -4.13
C GLY A 207 13.83 -6.82 -4.94
N MET A 208 15.00 -7.47 -4.94
CA MET A 208 16.13 -7.06 -5.77
C MET A 208 15.83 -7.23 -7.26
N LEU A 209 15.25 -8.36 -7.66
CA LEU A 209 14.85 -8.59 -9.05
C LEU A 209 13.83 -7.54 -9.49
N ARG A 210 12.86 -7.23 -8.62
CA ARG A 210 11.84 -6.19 -8.81
C ARG A 210 12.47 -4.81 -8.98
N ALA A 211 13.41 -4.42 -8.12
CA ALA A 211 14.09 -3.13 -8.21
C ALA A 211 14.96 -3.02 -9.47
N ALA A 212 15.64 -4.10 -9.87
CA ALA A 212 16.49 -4.12 -11.06
C ALA A 212 15.68 -4.10 -12.36
N ARG A 213 14.57 -4.84 -12.43
CA ARG A 213 13.75 -5.01 -13.65
C ARG A 213 12.26 -4.87 -13.34
N PRO A 214 11.81 -3.70 -12.89
CA PRO A 214 10.40 -3.50 -12.58
C PRO A 214 9.53 -3.56 -13.85
N ASP A 215 10.10 -3.42 -15.04
CA ASP A 215 9.42 -3.65 -16.32
C ASP A 215 9.09 -5.14 -16.60
N ARG A 216 9.72 -6.08 -15.87
CA ARG A 216 9.60 -7.53 -16.13
C ARG A 216 9.17 -8.34 -14.92
N VAL A 217 9.51 -7.87 -13.72
CA VAL A 217 9.25 -8.58 -12.48
C VAL A 217 8.00 -7.97 -11.86
N PRO A 218 6.90 -8.74 -11.71
CA PRO A 218 5.65 -8.25 -11.16
C PRO A 218 5.79 -7.72 -9.74
N ALA A 219 4.98 -6.74 -9.37
CA ALA A 219 4.85 -6.31 -7.99
C ALA A 219 3.93 -7.28 -7.21
N VAL A 220 4.51 -8.29 -6.57
CA VAL A 220 3.72 -9.32 -5.82
C VAL A 220 2.91 -8.71 -4.67
N ILE A 221 3.44 -7.67 -4.01
CA ILE A 221 2.74 -6.98 -2.92
C ILE A 221 1.70 -5.97 -3.44
N ALA A 222 1.69 -5.68 -4.74
CA ALA A 222 0.57 -5.04 -5.44
C ALA A 222 -0.36 -6.08 -6.13
N LEU A 223 -0.14 -7.37 -5.87
CA LEU A 223 -0.92 -8.50 -6.40
C LEU A 223 -0.95 -8.55 -7.93
N GLU A 224 0.14 -8.12 -8.58
CA GLU A 224 0.29 -8.20 -10.03
C GLU A 224 0.49 -9.63 -10.52
N ARG A 225 -0.03 -9.92 -11.72
CA ARG A 225 0.09 -11.24 -12.35
C ARG A 225 1.34 -11.31 -13.23
N PRO A 226 2.02 -12.47 -13.30
CA PRO A 226 3.07 -12.68 -14.29
C PRO A 226 2.55 -12.51 -15.73
N GLY A 227 3.33 -11.84 -16.59
CA GLY A 227 3.07 -11.78 -18.03
C GLY A 227 2.01 -10.77 -18.49
N HIS A 228 1.63 -9.80 -17.65
CA HIS A 228 0.78 -8.67 -18.06
C HIS A 228 1.48 -7.33 -17.76
N PRO A 229 1.40 -6.33 -18.67
CA PRO A 229 1.89 -4.98 -18.37
C PRO A 229 1.13 -4.38 -17.19
N HIS A 230 1.81 -3.51 -16.43
CA HIS A 230 1.32 -2.89 -15.20
C HIS A 230 -0.11 -2.31 -15.35
N PRO A 231 -1.05 -2.61 -14.43
CA PRO A 231 -2.39 -2.01 -14.47
C PRO A 231 -2.32 -0.48 -14.32
N VAL A 232 -1.27 0.07 -13.71
CA VAL A 232 -1.06 1.53 -13.57
C VAL A 232 -0.68 2.19 -14.90
N SER A 233 -0.20 1.44 -15.90
CA SER A 233 0.30 1.99 -17.18
C SER A 233 -0.78 2.24 -18.25
N ALA A 234 -2.02 1.79 -18.03
CA ALA A 234 -2.98 1.66 -19.14
C ALA A 234 -3.96 2.84 -19.30
N LEU A 235 -4.16 3.71 -18.29
CA LEU A 235 -5.18 4.76 -18.37
C LEU A 235 -4.77 6.04 -17.64
N PRO A 236 -5.08 7.23 -18.18
CA PRO A 236 -4.78 8.51 -17.54
C PRO A 236 -5.48 8.62 -16.19
N LEU A 237 -4.84 9.34 -15.25
CA LEU A 237 -5.47 9.81 -14.02
C LEU A 237 -6.82 10.46 -14.35
N ALA A 238 -7.84 10.23 -13.52
CA ALA A 238 -9.10 10.95 -13.66
C ALA A 238 -8.79 12.47 -13.69
N PRO A 239 -9.36 13.22 -14.66
CA PRO A 239 -9.14 14.66 -14.71
C PRO A 239 -9.61 15.28 -13.40
N ASP A 240 -8.94 16.35 -12.97
CA ASP A 240 -9.36 17.09 -11.80
C ASP A 240 -10.80 17.56 -12.02
N ALA A 241 -11.69 17.27 -11.06
CA ALA A 241 -13.02 17.84 -11.09
C ALA A 241 -12.87 19.37 -11.12
N ASP A 242 -13.39 20.01 -12.17
CA ASP A 242 -13.36 21.45 -12.38
C ASP A 242 -13.84 22.15 -11.09
N THR A 243 -12.91 22.75 -10.36
CA THR A 243 -13.19 23.52 -9.15
C THR A 243 -13.59 24.96 -9.49
N SER A 244 -14.18 25.22 -10.65
CA SER A 244 -14.78 26.52 -10.92
C SER A 244 -15.90 26.75 -9.92
N PRO A 245 -15.83 27.78 -9.06
CA PRO A 245 -16.93 28.12 -8.18
C PRO A 245 -18.12 28.49 -9.07
N ALA A 246 -19.28 27.89 -8.79
CA ALA A 246 -20.53 28.32 -9.39
C ALA A 246 -20.70 29.83 -9.15
N MET A 247 -20.83 30.59 -10.24
CA MET A 247 -21.16 32.01 -10.22
C MET A 247 -22.55 32.25 -9.62
#